data_AF-A0A517ZAP6-F1
#
_entry.id   AF-A0A517ZAP6-F1
#
_cell.length_a   1.000
_cell.length_b   1.000
_cell.length_c   1.000
_cell.angle_alpha   90.00
_cell.angle_beta   90.00
_cell.angle_gamma   90.00
#
_symmetry.space_group_name_H-M   'P 1'
#
loop_
_entity.id
_entity.type
_entity.pdbx_description
1 polymer ?
#
loop_
_entity_poly.entity_id
_entity_poly.type
_entity_poly.pdbx_seq_one_letter_code
_entity_poly.pdbx_strand_id
1 'polypeptide(L)'
;MLYELHPIIDDARFQGFVFRDKASVVGNRSILFDHLPSDAKTKGLQWTPPSLASVWKPREVIGDVSVENDFPCVNNWPAFSSRAVDVLGDLLRDNGELLPLQASTGEFYAFNTRTKADVLDKKRSQVDWVDNDQGHRFAQHIERFETSLSAIGSLGIFRIPEKIATVFVTQTFVDCVAVHRLAGFEFRCVWPWGKVGNYKAIGNESLDALLRDSGRFTQTLVLRLGIEDSESPSDPHEWIRGKIEALEELLRTAEQEAQVATESEWLFADAEYQDREARIYFSCTDVRGLFELIRPKMRDAVASPTPVECVLRFGGLFDTDCPEEFVTVR
;
A
#
# COMPACT_ATOMS: atom_id res chain seq x y z
N MET A 1 7.09 19.41 8.35
CA MET A 1 5.65 19.10 8.27
C MET A 1 5.39 17.83 9.07
N LEU A 2 4.12 17.56 9.38
CA LEU A 2 3.69 16.35 10.08
C LEU A 2 2.64 15.61 9.25
N TYR A 3 2.78 14.29 9.21
CA TYR A 3 1.94 13.40 8.41
C TYR A 3 1.41 12.25 9.27
N GLU A 4 0.20 11.79 8.99
CA GLU A 4 -0.20 10.42 9.36
C GLU A 4 0.34 9.44 8.32
N LEU A 5 0.91 8.33 8.78
CA LEU A 5 1.43 7.25 7.95
C LEU A 5 0.36 6.18 7.75
N HIS A 6 0.05 5.88 6.49
CA HIS A 6 -0.93 4.88 6.07
C HIS A 6 -0.32 3.95 5.01
N PRO A 7 -0.74 2.67 4.96
CA PRO A 7 -0.46 1.83 3.80
C PRO A 7 -1.35 2.24 2.63
N ILE A 8 -0.90 1.97 1.40
CA ILE A 8 -1.79 2.05 0.24
C ILE A 8 -2.71 0.81 0.26
N ILE A 9 -4.02 1.04 0.29
CA ILE A 9 -5.03 -0.05 0.41
C ILE A 9 -5.93 -0.18 -0.82
N ASP A 10 -5.87 0.79 -1.73
CA ASP A 10 -6.70 0.90 -2.93
C ASP A 10 -6.00 0.37 -4.20
N ASP A 11 -4.83 -0.27 -4.04
CA ASP A 11 -3.99 -0.75 -5.13
C ASP A 11 -3.49 -2.17 -4.83
N ALA A 12 -3.77 -3.09 -5.75
CA ALA A 12 -3.44 -4.51 -5.60
C ALA A 12 -1.91 -4.78 -5.53
N ARG A 13 -1.08 -3.85 -6.00
CA ARG A 13 0.39 -3.96 -5.91
C ARG A 13 0.89 -3.78 -4.46
N PHE A 14 0.11 -3.10 -3.63
CA PHE A 14 0.49 -2.75 -2.26
C PHE A 14 -0.30 -3.52 -1.19
N GLN A 15 -0.67 -4.78 -1.49
CA GLN A 15 -1.31 -5.64 -0.50
C GLN A 15 -0.47 -5.78 0.78
N GLY A 16 -1.17 -5.99 1.88
CA GLY A 16 -0.59 -6.18 3.20
C GLY A 16 -0.62 -7.62 3.68
N PHE A 17 0.05 -7.84 4.81
CA PHE A 17 0.06 -9.13 5.47
C PHE A 17 -1.09 -9.29 6.47
N VAL A 18 -1.36 -10.54 6.83
CA VAL A 18 -2.06 -10.91 8.05
C VAL A 18 -1.25 -11.96 8.83
N PHE A 19 -1.29 -11.91 10.16
CA PHE A 19 -0.68 -12.97 10.98
C PHE A 19 -1.43 -14.28 10.78
N ARG A 20 -0.69 -15.38 10.54
CA ARG A 20 -1.29 -16.72 10.48
C ARG A 20 -1.83 -17.13 11.84
N ASP A 21 -1.01 -17.01 12.88
CA ASP A 21 -1.44 -17.19 14.27
C ASP A 21 -1.78 -15.84 14.91
N LYS A 22 -3.02 -15.69 15.36
CA LYS A 22 -3.55 -14.46 15.93
C LYS A 22 -3.43 -14.41 17.46
N ALA A 23 -2.84 -15.42 18.10
CA ALA A 23 -2.64 -15.47 19.54
C ALA A 23 -1.71 -14.35 20.02
N SER A 24 -2.14 -13.65 21.08
CA SER A 24 -1.32 -12.62 21.73
C SER A 24 -0.08 -13.22 22.39
N VAL A 25 1.01 -12.47 22.40
CA VAL A 25 2.26 -12.79 23.12
C VAL A 25 2.34 -12.12 24.49
N VAL A 26 1.48 -11.14 24.78
CA VAL A 26 1.42 -10.43 26.08
C VAL A 26 0.08 -10.58 26.82
N GLY A 27 -0.77 -11.50 26.39
CA GLY A 27 -2.05 -11.81 27.05
C GLY A 27 -3.23 -10.90 26.68
N ASN A 28 -3.14 -10.14 25.59
CA ASN A 28 -4.28 -9.43 25.01
C ASN A 28 -5.23 -10.38 24.28
N ARG A 29 -6.36 -9.85 23.81
CA ARG A 29 -7.36 -10.59 23.02
C ARG A 29 -6.82 -11.17 21.71
N SER A 30 -5.79 -10.56 21.13
CA SER A 30 -5.13 -10.99 19.90
C SER A 30 -3.82 -10.22 19.73
N ILE A 31 -2.88 -10.78 18.96
CA ILE A 31 -1.63 -10.12 18.56
C ILE A 31 -1.82 -8.74 17.92
N LEU A 32 -2.96 -8.51 17.26
CA LEU A 32 -3.31 -7.22 16.67
C LEU A 32 -3.40 -6.08 17.70
N PHE A 33 -3.48 -6.41 18.99
CA PHE A 33 -3.55 -5.43 20.08
C PHE A 33 -2.26 -5.36 20.90
N ASP A 34 -1.26 -6.19 20.61
CA ASP A 34 -0.03 -6.28 21.41
C ASP A 34 0.84 -5.03 21.29
N HIS A 35 0.77 -4.32 20.16
CA HIS A 35 1.47 -3.05 19.95
C HIS A 35 0.71 -1.83 20.51
N LEU A 36 -0.55 -2.03 20.94
CA LEU A 36 -1.38 -0.97 21.51
C LEU A 36 -1.23 -0.96 23.04
N PRO A 37 -1.22 0.24 23.65
CA PRO A 37 -1.08 0.35 25.10
C PRO A 37 -2.35 -0.14 25.81
N SER A 38 -2.28 -1.30 26.46
CA SER A 38 -3.40 -1.84 27.25
C SER A 38 -3.74 -0.97 28.46
N ASP A 39 -2.76 -0.22 28.99
CA ASP A 39 -2.93 0.70 30.12
C ASP A 39 -3.62 2.03 29.76
N ALA A 40 -3.87 2.32 28.48
CA ALA A 40 -4.63 3.51 28.08
C ALA A 40 -6.05 3.54 28.65
N LYS A 41 -6.64 2.37 28.88
CA LYS A 41 -7.97 2.28 29.50
C LYS A 41 -8.02 2.84 30.92
N THR A 42 -6.93 2.74 31.67
CA THR A 42 -6.87 3.11 33.10
C THR A 42 -6.00 4.33 33.37
N LYS A 43 -5.07 4.67 32.46
CA LYS A 43 -4.18 5.83 32.57
C LYS A 43 -4.53 6.98 31.63
N GLY A 44 -5.53 6.83 30.77
CA GLY A 44 -5.89 7.83 29.77
C GLY A 44 -4.69 8.18 28.89
N LEU A 45 -4.41 9.48 28.75
CA LEU A 45 -3.30 10.03 27.94
C LEU A 45 -1.89 9.66 28.49
N GLN A 46 -1.79 9.17 29.73
CA GLN A 46 -0.52 8.78 30.36
C GLN A 46 -0.14 7.32 30.09
N TRP A 47 -0.70 6.72 29.03
CA TRP A 47 -0.40 5.35 28.62
C TRP A 47 1.06 5.12 28.24
N THR A 48 1.50 3.86 28.32
CA THR A 48 2.90 3.48 28.07
C THR A 48 2.99 2.59 26.83
N PRO A 49 3.80 2.95 25.82
CA PRO A 49 4.05 2.10 24.66
C PRO A 49 4.60 0.73 25.10
N PRO A 50 3.93 -0.39 24.77
CA PRO A 50 4.36 -1.73 25.18
C PRO A 50 5.68 -2.11 24.50
N SER A 51 6.54 -2.85 25.20
CA SER A 51 7.72 -3.49 24.62
C SER A 51 7.39 -4.92 24.24
N LEU A 52 7.75 -5.33 23.03
CA LEU A 52 7.56 -6.70 22.55
C LEU A 52 8.89 -7.41 22.31
N ALA A 53 10.00 -6.68 22.22
CA ALA A 53 11.32 -7.22 21.87
C ALA A 53 11.74 -8.46 22.69
N SER A 54 11.45 -8.51 24.00
CA SER A 54 11.87 -9.63 24.86
C SER A 54 10.98 -10.87 24.75
N VAL A 55 9.76 -10.73 24.23
CA VAL A 55 8.78 -11.82 24.09
C VAL A 55 8.53 -12.22 22.64
N TRP A 56 9.00 -11.39 21.70
CA TRP A 56 8.79 -11.62 20.27
C TRP A 56 9.64 -12.79 19.79
N LYS A 57 9.00 -13.67 19.02
CA LYS A 57 9.65 -14.67 18.18
C LYS A 57 9.23 -14.38 16.75
N PRO A 58 10.10 -14.58 15.74
CA PRO A 58 9.71 -14.41 14.35
C PRO A 58 8.37 -15.11 14.06
N ARG A 59 7.42 -14.38 13.48
CA ARG A 59 6.04 -14.86 13.31
C ARG A 59 5.67 -15.02 11.85
N GLU A 60 5.02 -16.13 11.55
CA GLU A 60 4.49 -16.40 10.22
C GLU A 60 3.35 -15.44 9.85
N VAL A 61 3.49 -14.84 8.67
CA VAL A 61 2.49 -13.99 8.04
C VAL A 61 2.09 -14.59 6.69
N ILE A 62 0.85 -14.32 6.27
CA ILE A 62 0.29 -14.70 4.98
C ILE A 62 -0.22 -13.45 4.27
N GLY A 63 -0.12 -13.41 2.95
CA GLY A 63 -0.49 -12.28 2.10
C GLY A 63 0.35 -12.29 0.83
N ASP A 64 -0.23 -11.82 -0.28
CA ASP A 64 0.45 -11.75 -1.57
C ASP A 64 1.17 -10.40 -1.71
N VAL A 65 2.17 -10.20 -0.86
CA VAL A 65 2.91 -8.94 -0.78
C VAL A 65 4.04 -8.96 -1.79
N SER A 66 3.98 -8.06 -2.78
CA SER A 66 5.03 -7.85 -3.77
C SER A 66 6.35 -7.42 -3.09
N VAL A 67 7.47 -7.83 -3.69
CA VAL A 67 8.82 -7.51 -3.17
C VAL A 67 9.16 -6.02 -3.28
N GLU A 68 8.41 -5.29 -4.10
CA GLU A 68 8.49 -3.85 -4.28
C GLU A 68 7.75 -3.07 -3.19
N ASN A 69 6.84 -3.70 -2.45
CA ASN A 69 6.11 -3.05 -1.37
C ASN A 69 6.97 -2.94 -0.10
N ASP A 70 7.47 -1.74 0.17
CA ASP A 70 8.31 -1.46 1.33
C ASP A 70 7.52 -1.20 2.62
N PHE A 71 6.20 -0.98 2.52
CA PHE A 71 5.33 -0.69 3.65
C PHE A 71 4.00 -1.48 3.62
N PRO A 72 4.04 -2.82 3.62
CA PRO A 72 2.83 -3.64 3.49
C PRO A 72 1.90 -3.61 4.70
N CYS A 73 2.42 -3.29 5.89
CA CYS A 73 1.73 -3.50 7.17
C CYS A 73 1.29 -4.96 7.42
N VAL A 74 0.87 -5.25 8.66
CA VAL A 74 0.19 -6.49 9.06
C VAL A 74 -1.14 -6.13 9.72
N ASN A 75 -2.27 -6.26 9.02
CA ASN A 75 -3.59 -5.76 9.48
C ASN A 75 -3.52 -4.33 10.08
N ASN A 76 -2.97 -3.37 9.34
CA ASN A 76 -2.74 -1.97 9.76
C ASN A 76 -1.66 -1.74 10.83
N TRP A 77 -0.99 -2.79 11.34
CA TRP A 77 0.23 -2.61 12.11
C TRP A 77 1.39 -2.30 11.13
N PRO A 78 2.08 -1.15 11.26
CA PRO A 78 3.28 -0.85 10.47
C PRO A 78 4.22 -2.04 10.30
N ALA A 79 4.60 -2.32 9.05
CA ALA A 79 5.62 -3.31 8.74
C ALA A 79 6.45 -2.82 7.55
N PHE A 80 7.73 -3.16 7.55
CA PHE A 80 8.72 -2.64 6.64
C PHE A 80 9.49 -3.79 5.98
N SER A 81 9.79 -3.65 4.69
CA SER A 81 10.76 -4.54 4.01
C SER A 81 12.16 -4.37 4.61
N SER A 82 13.06 -5.33 4.40
CA SER A 82 14.48 -5.19 4.73
C SER A 82 15.10 -3.95 4.05
N ARG A 83 14.78 -3.71 2.77
CA ARG A 83 15.21 -2.52 2.02
C ARG A 83 14.82 -1.23 2.74
N ALA A 84 13.58 -1.14 3.23
CA ALA A 84 13.12 0.04 3.95
C ALA A 84 13.81 0.19 5.31
N VAL A 85 14.06 -0.92 6.01
CA VAL A 85 14.81 -0.92 7.27
C VAL A 85 16.26 -0.49 7.08
N ASP A 86 16.90 -0.82 5.96
CA ASP A 86 18.28 -0.42 5.68
C ASP A 86 18.42 1.10 5.56
N VAL A 87 17.44 1.76 4.91
CA VAL A 87 17.49 3.22 4.67
C VAL A 87 16.84 4.05 5.78
N LEU A 88 15.76 3.54 6.40
CA LEU A 88 15.06 4.21 7.51
C LEU A 88 15.59 3.78 8.88
N GLY A 89 16.59 2.90 8.93
CA GLY A 89 16.98 2.16 10.13
C GLY A 89 17.24 3.03 11.35
N ASP A 90 17.91 4.18 11.21
CA ASP A 90 18.17 5.09 12.33
C ASP A 90 16.87 5.70 12.86
N LEU A 91 15.99 6.18 11.96
CA LEU A 91 14.68 6.72 12.32
C LEU A 91 13.80 5.66 13.00
N LEU A 92 13.86 4.40 12.56
CA LEU A 92 13.07 3.31 13.12
C LEU A 92 13.62 2.87 14.48
N ARG A 93 14.93 2.56 14.57
CA ARG A 93 15.55 2.02 15.80
C ARG A 93 15.54 3.02 16.95
N ASP A 94 15.67 4.32 16.67
CA ASP A 94 15.59 5.36 17.71
C ASP A 94 14.17 5.51 18.27
N ASN A 95 13.16 5.06 17.54
CA ASN A 95 11.76 5.33 17.86
C ASN A 95 10.90 4.08 18.10
N GLY A 96 11.47 2.89 18.03
CA GLY A 96 10.69 1.67 18.16
C GLY A 96 11.50 0.38 18.10
N GLU A 97 10.76 -0.72 17.90
CA GLU A 97 11.33 -2.06 17.82
C GLU A 97 11.01 -2.65 16.45
N LEU A 98 12.04 -3.19 15.79
CA LEU A 98 11.92 -3.97 14.56
C LEU A 98 11.74 -5.45 14.94
N LEU A 99 10.56 -5.98 14.67
CA LEU A 99 10.12 -7.30 15.08
C LEU A 99 10.07 -8.22 13.85
N PRO A 100 10.99 -9.19 13.70
CA PRO A 100 11.10 -9.99 12.49
C PRO A 100 9.82 -10.78 12.19
N LEU A 101 9.47 -10.87 10.91
CA LEU A 101 8.37 -11.67 10.37
C LEU A 101 8.93 -12.82 9.52
N GLN A 102 8.14 -13.89 9.41
CA GLN A 102 8.39 -15.00 8.49
C GLN A 102 7.37 -14.89 7.36
N ALA A 103 7.79 -14.29 6.25
CA ALA A 103 7.02 -14.19 5.02
C ALA A 103 7.66 -15.07 3.93
N SER A 104 6.87 -15.55 2.98
CA SER A 104 7.39 -16.33 1.84
C SER A 104 8.05 -15.45 0.77
N THR A 105 7.70 -14.16 0.72
CA THR A 105 8.12 -13.24 -0.35
C THR A 105 9.38 -12.44 -0.01
N GLY A 106 9.88 -12.49 1.23
CA GLY A 106 11.11 -11.80 1.60
C GLY A 106 11.26 -11.56 3.10
N GLU A 107 12.24 -10.74 3.46
CA GLU A 107 12.49 -10.33 4.83
C GLU A 107 11.70 -9.06 5.18
N PHE A 108 10.85 -9.17 6.20
CA PHE A 108 10.00 -8.08 6.67
C PHE A 108 10.03 -7.98 8.19
N TYR A 109 9.72 -6.79 8.69
CA TYR A 109 9.74 -6.47 10.11
C TYR A 109 8.46 -5.71 10.48
N ALA A 110 7.66 -6.25 11.40
CA ALA A 110 6.64 -5.46 12.06
C ALA A 110 7.33 -4.41 12.93
N PHE A 111 6.85 -3.17 12.89
CA PHE A 111 7.43 -2.07 13.64
C PHE A 111 6.55 -1.67 14.81
N ASN A 112 7.06 -1.87 16.03
CA ASN A 112 6.38 -1.43 17.23
C ASN A 112 6.88 -0.03 17.64
N THR A 113 6.10 1.01 17.33
CA THR A 113 6.47 2.39 17.67
C THR A 113 6.48 2.61 19.18
N ARG A 114 7.65 2.91 19.75
CA ARG A 114 7.84 3.16 21.19
C ARG A 114 7.86 4.65 21.53
N THR A 115 8.08 5.53 20.56
CA THR A 115 8.03 6.98 20.83
C THR A 115 6.60 7.49 20.98
N LYS A 116 6.32 8.10 22.14
CA LYS A 116 5.09 8.86 22.41
C LYS A 116 5.45 10.33 22.59
N ALA A 117 4.85 11.23 21.81
CA ALA A 117 5.13 12.66 21.87
C ALA A 117 3.83 13.48 21.99
N ASP A 118 3.76 14.36 23.00
CA ASP A 118 2.63 15.28 23.20
C ASP A 118 2.85 16.54 22.35
N VAL A 119 2.44 16.47 21.09
CA VAL A 119 2.65 17.53 20.11
C VAL A 119 1.36 18.27 19.73
N LEU A 120 0.19 17.78 20.14
CA LEU A 120 -1.10 18.36 19.75
C LEU A 120 -1.42 19.61 20.58
N ASP A 121 -1.55 20.76 19.93
CA ASP A 121 -2.06 21.98 20.58
C ASP A 121 -3.59 21.88 20.70
N LYS A 122 -4.05 21.37 21.84
CA LYS A 122 -5.48 21.14 22.14
C LYS A 122 -6.33 22.41 22.11
N LYS A 123 -5.72 23.60 22.26
CA LYS A 123 -6.45 24.88 22.26
C LYS A 123 -6.67 25.41 20.85
N ARG A 124 -5.72 25.16 19.96
CA ARG A 124 -5.75 25.66 18.57
C ARG A 124 -6.25 24.61 17.57
N SER A 125 -6.18 23.33 17.93
CA SER A 125 -6.69 22.21 17.13
C SER A 125 -8.21 22.09 17.22
N GLN A 126 -8.84 21.59 16.15
CA GLN A 126 -10.25 21.18 16.14
C GLN A 126 -10.28 19.65 16.24
N VAL A 127 -10.85 19.15 17.32
CA VAL A 127 -10.79 17.73 17.69
C VAL A 127 -12.16 17.27 18.16
N ASP A 128 -12.62 16.18 17.58
CA ASP A 128 -13.77 15.42 18.06
C ASP A 128 -13.30 14.47 19.14
N TRP A 129 -13.82 14.68 20.34
CA TRP A 129 -13.42 13.94 21.53
C TRP A 129 -14.40 12.82 21.84
N VAL A 130 -13.86 11.67 22.22
CA VAL A 130 -14.63 10.55 22.76
C VAL A 130 -14.08 10.17 24.13
N ASP A 131 -14.98 9.96 25.09
CA ASP A 131 -14.63 9.49 26.43
C ASP A 131 -14.79 7.97 26.46
N ASN A 132 -13.84 7.25 27.08
CA ASN A 132 -13.98 5.82 27.33
C ASN A 132 -14.85 5.56 28.58
N ASP A 133 -15.14 4.28 28.87
CA ASP A 133 -15.96 3.88 30.03
C ASP A 133 -15.40 4.33 31.40
N GLN A 134 -14.12 4.72 31.45
CA GLN A 134 -13.44 5.22 32.65
C GLN A 134 -13.36 6.77 32.68
N GLY A 135 -14.01 7.45 31.74
CA GLY A 135 -14.02 8.92 31.64
C GLY A 135 -12.73 9.53 31.08
N HIS A 136 -11.84 8.73 30.47
CA HIS A 136 -10.66 9.24 29.80
C HIS A 136 -10.97 9.66 28.37
N ARG A 137 -10.50 10.86 28.01
CA ARG A 137 -10.77 11.51 26.74
C ARG A 137 -9.70 11.23 25.69
N PHE A 138 -10.11 10.80 24.51
CA PHE A 138 -9.27 10.52 23.34
C PHE A 138 -9.79 11.24 22.10
N ALA A 139 -8.91 11.46 21.13
CA ALA A 139 -9.30 12.04 19.85
C ALA A 139 -9.90 10.94 18.95
N GLN A 140 -11.18 11.06 18.64
CA GLN A 140 -11.83 10.23 17.64
C GLN A 140 -11.44 10.70 16.23
N HIS A 141 -11.55 12.01 16.01
CA HIS A 141 -11.14 12.67 14.78
C HIS A 141 -10.44 13.98 15.10
N ILE A 142 -9.44 14.34 14.30
CA ILE A 142 -8.74 15.62 14.40
C ILE A 142 -8.97 16.31 13.07
N GLU A 143 -10.00 17.16 13.02
CA GLU A 143 -10.32 17.93 11.83
C GLU A 143 -9.15 18.84 11.51
N ARG A 144 -8.67 19.62 12.49
CA ARG A 144 -7.53 20.53 12.31
C ARG A 144 -6.47 20.22 13.34
N PHE A 145 -5.29 19.82 12.87
CA PHE A 145 -4.12 19.59 13.70
C PHE A 145 -3.28 20.87 13.80
N GLU A 146 -3.03 21.34 15.03
CA GLU A 146 -2.10 22.43 15.30
C GLU A 146 -0.99 21.95 16.23
N THR A 147 0.24 22.41 15.97
CA THR A 147 1.41 22.11 16.80
C THR A 147 2.43 23.24 16.72
N SER A 148 3.55 23.09 17.44
CA SER A 148 4.70 23.99 17.40
C SER A 148 5.94 23.22 16.94
N LEU A 149 6.85 23.90 16.23
CA LEU A 149 8.11 23.30 15.79
C LEU A 149 8.95 22.77 16.97
N SER A 150 8.92 23.46 18.11
CA SER A 150 9.59 23.03 19.33
C SER A 150 9.07 21.71 19.88
N ALA A 151 7.78 21.40 19.68
CA ALA A 151 7.20 20.13 20.12
C ALA A 151 7.57 18.96 19.20
N ILE A 152 7.76 19.23 17.90
CA ILE A 152 8.18 18.21 16.92
C ILE A 152 9.67 17.86 17.10
N GLY A 153 10.53 18.86 17.35
CA GLY A 153 11.95 18.63 17.61
C GLY A 153 12.63 17.73 16.56
N SER A 154 13.36 16.72 17.02
CA SER A 154 14.05 15.72 16.20
C SER A 154 13.26 14.42 16.00
N LEU A 155 11.94 14.43 16.19
CA LEU A 155 11.11 13.23 16.04
C LEU A 155 11.15 12.73 14.59
N GLY A 156 11.26 11.41 14.41
CA GLY A 156 11.14 10.75 13.10
C GLY A 156 9.77 10.15 12.88
N ILE A 157 9.42 9.20 13.75
CA ILE A 157 8.18 8.42 13.74
C ILE A 157 7.68 8.24 15.18
N PHE A 158 6.40 8.46 15.43
CA PHE A 158 5.87 8.45 16.80
C PHE A 158 4.34 8.29 16.85
N ARG A 159 3.79 8.19 18.07
CA ARG A 159 2.36 8.27 18.37
C ARG A 159 2.06 9.46 19.28
N ILE A 160 0.85 10.00 19.22
CA ILE A 160 0.40 11.06 20.14
C ILE A 160 -0.50 10.48 21.24
N PRO A 161 -0.51 11.07 22.46
CA PRO A 161 -1.32 10.58 23.57
C PRO A 161 -2.81 10.38 23.23
N GLU A 162 -3.37 11.26 22.40
CA GLU A 162 -4.79 11.32 22.08
C GLU A 162 -5.24 10.29 21.04
N LYS A 163 -4.32 9.73 20.25
CA LYS A 163 -4.63 8.85 19.11
C LYS A 163 -3.71 7.63 19.07
N ILE A 164 -3.97 6.68 19.96
CA ILE A 164 -3.06 5.58 20.35
C ILE A 164 -2.68 4.60 19.22
N ALA A 165 -3.51 4.49 18.18
CA ALA A 165 -3.33 3.55 17.07
C ALA A 165 -2.72 4.21 15.83
N THR A 166 -2.71 5.54 15.76
CA THR A 166 -2.21 6.26 14.59
C THR A 166 -0.74 6.59 14.75
N VAL A 167 0.02 6.27 13.72
CA VAL A 167 1.44 6.61 13.63
C VAL A 167 1.60 7.90 12.83
N PHE A 168 2.43 8.78 13.36
CA PHE A 168 2.77 10.06 12.75
C PHE A 168 4.25 10.05 12.36
N VAL A 169 4.56 10.72 11.26
CA VAL A 169 5.93 10.89 10.77
C VAL A 169 6.21 12.35 10.41
N THR A 170 7.47 12.74 10.52
CA THR A 170 7.92 14.09 10.15
C THR A 170 8.37 14.16 8.68
N GLN A 171 8.58 15.38 8.19
CA GLN A 171 9.14 15.60 6.84
C GLN A 171 10.43 14.82 6.61
N THR A 172 11.32 14.74 7.59
CA THR A 172 12.59 14.01 7.48
C THR A 172 12.38 12.54 7.10
N PHE A 173 11.34 11.90 7.65
CA PHE A 173 10.98 10.53 7.30
C PHE A 173 10.49 10.44 5.84
N VAL A 174 9.58 11.35 5.46
CA VAL A 174 9.02 11.41 4.09
C VAL A 174 10.11 11.67 3.06
N ASP A 175 11.04 12.59 3.33
CA ASP A 175 12.16 12.90 2.46
C ASP A 175 13.08 11.69 2.30
N CYS A 176 13.33 10.93 3.38
CA CYS A 176 14.14 9.72 3.32
C CYS A 176 13.47 8.64 2.45
N VAL A 177 12.17 8.43 2.63
CA VAL A 177 11.37 7.54 1.77
C VAL A 177 11.45 7.98 0.31
N ALA A 178 11.32 9.27 0.04
CA ALA A 178 11.34 9.81 -1.31
C ALA A 178 12.71 9.71 -2.00
N VAL A 179 13.79 10.09 -1.31
CA VAL A 179 15.17 10.05 -1.83
C VAL A 179 15.58 8.62 -2.19
N HIS A 180 15.18 7.64 -1.38
CA HIS A 180 15.47 6.22 -1.61
C HIS A 180 14.40 5.50 -2.43
N ARG A 181 13.36 6.23 -2.86
CA ARG A 181 12.26 5.74 -3.70
C ARG A 181 11.57 4.50 -3.12
N LEU A 182 11.32 4.48 -1.82
CA LEU A 182 10.58 3.37 -1.22
C LEU A 182 9.10 3.43 -1.62
N ALA A 183 8.44 2.29 -1.78
CA ALA A 183 7.07 2.21 -2.27
C ALA A 183 6.08 1.65 -1.22
N GLY A 184 4.77 1.83 -1.43
CA GLY A 184 3.72 1.38 -0.52
C GLY A 184 3.35 2.36 0.61
N PHE A 185 3.91 3.58 0.60
CA PHE A 185 3.68 4.60 1.61
C PHE A 185 2.62 5.62 1.19
N GLU A 186 1.61 5.82 2.03
CA GLU A 186 0.71 6.97 1.96
C GLU A 186 0.92 7.92 3.15
N PHE A 187 1.14 9.20 2.87
CA PHE A 187 1.31 10.24 3.88
C PHE A 187 0.19 11.28 3.80
N ARG A 188 -0.67 11.29 4.81
CA ARG A 188 -1.68 12.34 4.93
C ARG A 188 -1.11 13.52 5.69
N CYS A 189 -0.85 14.64 5.01
CA CYS A 189 -0.38 15.85 5.69
C CYS A 189 -1.45 16.34 6.68
N VAL A 190 -1.07 16.46 7.94
CA VAL A 190 -1.94 17.00 8.99
C VAL A 190 -1.50 18.37 9.47
N TRP A 191 -0.22 18.74 9.29
CA TRP A 191 0.28 20.06 9.66
C TRP A 191 1.45 20.55 8.78
N PRO A 192 1.43 21.82 8.33
CA PRO A 192 0.47 22.88 8.66
C PRO A 192 -0.90 22.74 7.96
N TRP A 193 -1.96 23.13 8.67
CA TRP A 193 -3.33 23.10 8.16
C TRP A 193 -3.50 23.94 6.90
N GLY A 194 -4.33 23.49 5.95
CA GLY A 194 -4.63 24.22 4.71
C GLY A 194 -3.58 24.08 3.60
N LYS A 195 -2.43 23.44 3.85
CA LYS A 195 -1.65 22.82 2.77
C LYS A 195 -2.36 21.53 2.36
N VAL A 196 -3.33 21.67 1.45
CA VAL A 196 -4.07 20.55 0.88
C VAL A 196 -3.11 19.64 0.13
N GLY A 197 -3.14 18.35 0.48
CA GLY A 197 -2.44 17.29 -0.23
C GLY A 197 -2.47 16.00 0.59
N ASN A 198 -3.22 15.00 0.14
CA ASN A 198 -2.84 13.63 0.43
C ASN A 198 -1.54 13.42 -0.34
N TYR A 199 -0.42 13.40 0.36
CA TYR A 199 0.86 13.06 -0.23
C TYR A 199 0.93 11.54 -0.21
N LYS A 200 0.36 10.86 -1.21
CA LYS A 200 0.86 9.52 -1.52
C LYS A 200 2.34 9.76 -1.83
N ALA A 201 3.27 9.38 -0.95
CA ALA A 201 4.65 9.42 -1.35
C ALA A 201 4.77 8.35 -2.41
N ILE A 202 4.71 8.82 -3.64
CA ILE A 202 5.50 8.21 -4.68
C ILE A 202 5.12 6.72 -4.87
N GLY A 203 3.83 6.47 -5.00
CA GLY A 203 3.31 5.13 -5.34
C GLY A 203 3.12 4.93 -6.84
N ASN A 204 2.74 5.99 -7.57
CA ASN A 204 2.65 5.92 -9.03
C ASN A 204 3.93 6.50 -9.63
N GLU A 205 4.18 7.81 -9.52
CA GLU A 205 5.28 8.44 -10.29
C GLU A 205 6.70 7.90 -10.05
N SER A 206 7.12 7.45 -8.84
CA SER A 206 8.41 6.74 -8.68
C SER A 206 8.37 5.24 -8.46
N LEU A 207 7.21 4.57 -8.40
CA LEU A 207 7.21 3.16 -8.81
C LEU A 207 7.39 3.13 -10.33
N ASP A 208 6.68 3.96 -11.09
CA ASP A 208 6.87 4.09 -12.53
C ASP A 208 8.25 4.63 -12.87
N ALA A 209 8.80 5.59 -12.12
CA ALA A 209 10.20 6.01 -12.31
C ALA A 209 11.20 4.94 -11.85
N LEU A 210 10.89 4.08 -10.87
CA LEU A 210 11.72 2.92 -10.52
C LEU A 210 11.63 1.80 -11.54
N LEU A 211 10.45 1.50 -12.08
CA LEU A 211 10.22 0.55 -13.16
C LEU A 211 10.92 1.06 -14.43
N ARG A 212 10.77 2.36 -14.75
CA ARG A 212 11.53 3.05 -15.82
C ARG A 212 13.05 3.02 -15.59
N ASP A 213 13.55 3.37 -14.40
CA ASP A 213 15.00 3.40 -14.10
C ASP A 213 15.61 1.99 -13.91
N SER A 214 14.81 1.00 -13.50
CA SER A 214 15.25 -0.40 -13.44
C SER A 214 15.25 -1.09 -14.80
N GLY A 215 14.62 -0.48 -15.81
CA GLY A 215 14.40 -1.06 -17.14
C GLY A 215 13.44 -2.24 -17.15
N ARG A 216 12.85 -2.60 -16.00
CA ARG A 216 11.82 -3.63 -15.89
C ARG A 216 10.46 -2.96 -16.05
N PHE A 217 9.69 -3.42 -17.04
CA PHE A 217 8.34 -2.96 -17.37
C PHE A 217 8.23 -1.55 -17.99
N THR A 218 8.82 -1.37 -19.18
CA THR A 218 8.80 -0.09 -19.91
C THR A 218 7.57 0.12 -20.81
N GLN A 219 6.70 -0.87 -20.94
CA GLN A 219 5.58 -0.87 -21.89
C GLN A 219 4.28 -1.28 -21.20
N THR A 220 3.13 -1.00 -21.80
CA THR A 220 1.82 -1.29 -21.20
C THR A 220 0.84 -1.83 -22.23
N LEU A 221 0.22 -2.97 -21.92
CA LEU A 221 -0.92 -3.49 -22.67
C LEU A 221 -2.21 -3.05 -21.98
N VAL A 222 -3.07 -2.36 -22.71
CA VAL A 222 -4.41 -1.98 -22.24
C VAL A 222 -5.45 -2.82 -22.97
N LEU A 223 -6.32 -3.49 -22.23
CA LEU A 223 -7.49 -4.17 -22.79
C LEU A 223 -8.73 -3.35 -22.47
N ARG A 224 -9.47 -2.95 -23.50
CA ARG A 224 -10.75 -2.25 -23.38
C ARG A 224 -11.87 -3.22 -23.74
N LEU A 225 -12.76 -3.43 -22.77
CA LEU A 225 -13.89 -4.35 -22.86
C LEU A 225 -15.18 -3.53 -22.90
N GLY A 226 -15.92 -3.63 -24.01
CA GLY A 226 -17.23 -3.00 -24.14
C GLY A 226 -18.31 -3.84 -23.46
N ILE A 227 -19.18 -3.19 -22.69
CA ILE A 227 -20.25 -3.84 -21.93
C ILE A 227 -21.59 -3.50 -22.57
N GLU A 228 -22.37 -4.54 -22.91
CA GLU A 228 -23.71 -4.36 -23.47
C GLU A 228 -24.74 -3.99 -22.39
N ASP A 229 -25.82 -3.33 -22.80
CA ASP A 229 -26.92 -2.92 -21.92
C ASP A 229 -27.54 -4.10 -21.14
N SER A 230 -27.60 -5.28 -21.76
CA SER A 230 -28.12 -6.51 -21.14
C SER A 230 -27.15 -7.17 -20.16
N GLU A 231 -25.87 -6.75 -20.13
CA GLU A 231 -24.80 -7.37 -19.34
C GLU A 231 -24.18 -6.40 -18.32
N SER A 232 -24.78 -5.22 -18.10
CA SER A 232 -24.30 -4.27 -17.10
C SER A 232 -24.26 -4.96 -15.71
N PRO A 233 -23.08 -5.17 -15.13
CA PRO A 233 -22.95 -5.92 -13.89
C PRO A 233 -23.58 -5.15 -12.73
N SER A 234 -24.26 -5.87 -11.84
CA SER A 234 -24.78 -5.28 -10.60
C SER A 234 -23.67 -4.78 -9.67
N ASP A 235 -22.48 -5.38 -9.77
CA ASP A 235 -21.24 -4.94 -9.13
C ASP A 235 -20.10 -4.91 -10.17
N PRO A 236 -19.76 -3.71 -10.70
CA PRO A 236 -18.68 -3.56 -11.67
C PRO A 236 -17.30 -3.98 -11.16
N HIS A 237 -17.02 -3.83 -9.86
CA HIS A 237 -15.71 -4.17 -9.30
C HIS A 237 -15.52 -5.69 -9.23
N GLU A 238 -16.54 -6.43 -8.77
CA GLU A 238 -16.51 -7.89 -8.77
C GLU A 238 -16.41 -8.45 -10.20
N TRP A 239 -17.14 -7.87 -11.14
CA TRP A 239 -17.09 -8.26 -12.55
C TRP A 239 -15.71 -8.04 -13.16
N ILE A 240 -15.11 -6.86 -12.98
CA ILE A 240 -13.75 -6.56 -13.47
C ILE A 240 -12.74 -7.51 -12.84
N ARG A 241 -12.83 -7.77 -11.53
CA ARG A 241 -11.94 -8.72 -10.84
C ARG A 241 -11.94 -10.10 -11.49
N GLY A 242 -13.13 -10.62 -11.82
CA GLY A 242 -13.23 -11.90 -12.53
C GLY A 242 -12.57 -11.89 -13.92
N LYS A 243 -12.60 -10.75 -14.63
CA LYS A 243 -11.89 -10.61 -15.92
C LYS A 243 -10.37 -10.56 -15.74
N ILE A 244 -9.89 -9.87 -14.70
CA ILE A 244 -8.47 -9.81 -14.36
C ILE A 244 -7.96 -11.23 -14.04
N GLU A 245 -8.64 -11.96 -13.15
CA GLU A 245 -8.27 -13.32 -12.76
C GLU A 245 -8.19 -14.27 -13.97
N ALA A 246 -9.15 -14.17 -14.90
CA ALA A 246 -9.15 -14.96 -16.12
C ALA A 246 -7.98 -14.62 -17.07
N LEU A 247 -7.61 -13.34 -17.16
CA LEU A 247 -6.47 -12.88 -17.98
C LEU A 247 -5.14 -13.30 -17.37
N GLU A 248 -4.97 -13.17 -16.06
CA GLU A 248 -3.78 -13.63 -15.36
C GLU A 248 -3.59 -15.14 -15.51
N GLU A 249 -4.66 -15.93 -15.41
CA GLU A 249 -4.58 -17.38 -15.60
C GLU A 249 -4.25 -17.75 -17.05
N LEU A 250 -4.82 -17.02 -18.02
CA LEU A 250 -4.46 -17.18 -19.42
C LEU A 250 -2.97 -16.91 -19.64
N LEU A 251 -2.45 -15.81 -19.08
CA LEU A 251 -1.05 -15.44 -19.18
C LEU A 251 -0.14 -16.51 -18.60
N ARG A 252 -0.40 -16.96 -17.35
CA ARG A 252 0.37 -18.03 -16.70
C ARG A 252 0.36 -19.32 -17.53
N THR A 253 -0.80 -19.70 -18.07
CA THR A 253 -0.94 -20.90 -18.91
C THR A 253 -0.17 -20.76 -20.23
N ALA A 254 -0.28 -19.61 -20.89
CA ALA A 254 0.38 -19.36 -22.17
C ALA A 254 1.91 -19.35 -22.01
N GLU A 255 2.44 -18.77 -20.93
CA GLU A 255 3.87 -18.82 -20.61
C GLU A 255 4.37 -20.26 -20.40
N GLN A 256 3.61 -21.08 -19.66
CA GLN A 256 3.95 -22.49 -19.44
C GLN A 256 3.93 -23.29 -20.75
N GLU A 257 2.91 -23.09 -21.60
CA GLU A 257 2.75 -23.78 -22.88
C GLU A 257 3.84 -23.41 -23.88
N ALA A 258 4.25 -22.14 -23.91
CA ALA A 258 5.22 -21.65 -24.88
C ALA A 258 6.65 -22.15 -24.58
N GLN A 259 6.89 -22.80 -23.42
CA GLN A 259 8.22 -23.20 -22.91
C GLN A 259 9.25 -22.06 -22.98
N VAL A 260 8.79 -20.83 -23.12
CA VAL A 260 9.68 -19.70 -23.21
C VAL A 260 10.06 -19.40 -21.78
N ALA A 261 11.36 -19.42 -21.51
CA ALA A 261 11.91 -18.64 -20.41
C ALA A 261 11.76 -17.16 -20.80
N THR A 262 10.52 -16.68 -20.97
CA THR A 262 10.32 -15.34 -21.54
C THR A 262 10.67 -14.33 -20.49
N GLU A 263 11.60 -13.46 -20.86
CA GLU A 263 11.88 -12.15 -20.26
C GLU A 263 10.67 -11.19 -20.27
N SER A 264 9.50 -11.65 -20.72
CA SER A 264 8.22 -10.98 -20.65
C SER A 264 7.71 -10.96 -19.21
N GLU A 265 8.46 -10.31 -18.33
CA GLU A 265 7.92 -9.96 -17.03
C GLU A 265 6.69 -9.09 -17.29
N TRP A 266 5.52 -9.55 -16.83
CA TRP A 266 4.30 -8.78 -16.82
C TRP A 266 3.73 -8.69 -15.40
N LEU A 267 2.97 -7.62 -15.15
CA LEU A 267 2.28 -7.39 -13.89
C LEU A 267 0.93 -6.73 -14.17
N PHE A 268 -0.12 -7.16 -13.49
CA PHE A 268 -1.35 -6.39 -13.42
C PHE A 268 -1.08 -5.03 -12.77
N ALA A 269 -1.36 -3.95 -13.51
CA ALA A 269 -1.04 -2.60 -13.09
C ALA A 269 -2.25 -1.90 -12.46
N ASP A 270 -3.39 -1.93 -13.15
CA ASP A 270 -4.61 -1.26 -12.71
C ASP A 270 -5.83 -1.77 -13.50
N ALA A 271 -7.03 -1.42 -13.04
CA ALA A 271 -8.25 -1.51 -13.84
C ALA A 271 -9.26 -0.42 -13.50
N GLU A 272 -9.91 0.11 -14.54
CA GLU A 272 -10.87 1.19 -14.43
C GLU A 272 -12.20 0.79 -15.05
N TYR A 273 -13.28 1.34 -14.51
CA TYR A 273 -14.64 1.21 -15.06
C TYR A 273 -15.21 2.60 -15.32
N GLN A 274 -15.50 2.92 -16.58
CA GLN A 274 -16.15 4.18 -16.92
C GLN A 274 -17.04 4.02 -18.15
N ASP A 275 -18.24 4.59 -18.09
CA ASP A 275 -19.13 4.76 -19.25
C ASP A 275 -19.36 3.48 -20.08
N ARG A 276 -19.52 2.32 -19.39
CA ARG A 276 -19.75 0.98 -19.98
C ARG A 276 -18.53 0.38 -20.69
N GLU A 277 -17.36 0.89 -20.36
CA GLU A 277 -16.08 0.34 -20.75
C GLU A 277 -15.30 -0.03 -19.50
N ALA A 278 -14.76 -1.25 -19.50
CA ALA A 278 -13.72 -1.62 -18.55
C ALA A 278 -12.36 -1.57 -19.23
N ARG A 279 -11.38 -0.98 -18.54
CA ARG A 279 -9.98 -0.93 -18.97
C ARG A 279 -9.15 -1.73 -18.00
N ILE A 280 -8.35 -2.64 -18.51
CA ILE A 280 -7.45 -3.47 -17.71
C ILE A 280 -6.03 -3.22 -18.22
N TYR A 281 -5.11 -2.90 -17.31
CA TYR A 281 -3.76 -2.48 -17.63
C TYR A 281 -2.75 -3.53 -17.16
N PHE A 282 -1.88 -3.97 -18.06
CA PHE A 282 -0.73 -4.83 -17.74
C PHE A 282 0.56 -4.10 -18.09
N SER A 283 1.44 -3.95 -17.10
CA SER A 283 2.80 -3.46 -17.33
C SER A 283 3.67 -4.61 -17.80
N CYS A 284 4.55 -4.38 -18.79
CA CYS A 284 5.38 -5.43 -19.40
C CYS A 284 6.67 -4.89 -20.01
N THR A 285 7.66 -5.77 -20.20
CA THR A 285 8.93 -5.45 -20.87
C THR A 285 8.79 -5.43 -22.40
N ASP A 286 7.96 -6.32 -22.96
CA ASP A 286 7.64 -6.42 -24.39
C ASP A 286 6.13 -6.55 -24.61
N VAL A 287 5.47 -5.44 -24.96
CA VAL A 287 4.02 -5.40 -25.16
C VAL A 287 3.58 -6.19 -26.39
N ARG A 288 4.42 -6.29 -27.42
CA ARG A 288 4.09 -7.07 -28.63
C ARG A 288 4.16 -8.55 -28.32
N GLY A 289 5.24 -8.98 -27.66
CA GLY A 289 5.39 -10.35 -27.18
C GLY A 289 4.23 -10.77 -26.28
N LEU A 290 3.90 -9.93 -25.28
CA LEU A 290 2.77 -10.18 -24.38
C LEU A 290 1.43 -10.27 -25.14
N PHE A 291 1.18 -9.34 -26.06
CA PHE A 291 -0.04 -9.34 -26.85
C PHE A 291 -0.16 -10.61 -27.71
N GLU A 292 0.88 -10.96 -28.48
CA GLU A 292 0.85 -12.15 -29.35
C GLU A 292 0.74 -13.45 -28.55
N LEU A 293 1.24 -13.48 -27.32
CA LEU A 293 1.10 -14.62 -26.42
C LEU A 293 -0.36 -14.90 -26.05
N ILE A 294 -1.14 -13.87 -25.71
CA ILE A 294 -2.52 -14.05 -25.24
C ILE A 294 -3.56 -13.93 -26.34
N ARG A 295 -3.25 -13.20 -27.42
CA ARG A 295 -4.18 -12.90 -28.53
C ARG A 295 -5.02 -14.10 -29.00
N PRO A 296 -4.49 -15.33 -29.14
CA PRO A 296 -5.27 -16.45 -29.66
C PRO A 296 -6.43 -16.90 -28.76
N LYS A 297 -6.31 -16.71 -27.44
CA LYS A 297 -7.29 -17.20 -26.45
C LYS A 297 -7.95 -16.07 -25.65
N MET A 298 -7.49 -14.82 -25.84
CA MET A 298 -7.90 -13.67 -25.03
C MET A 298 -9.41 -13.45 -25.01
N ARG A 299 -10.07 -13.46 -26.17
CA ARG A 299 -11.52 -13.21 -26.26
C ARG A 299 -12.32 -14.25 -25.47
N ASP A 300 -11.95 -15.51 -25.58
CA ASP A 300 -12.61 -16.61 -24.88
C ASP A 300 -12.36 -16.50 -23.36
N ALA A 301 -11.14 -16.14 -22.95
CA ALA A 301 -10.78 -15.97 -21.55
C ALA A 301 -11.57 -14.84 -20.88
N VAL A 302 -11.70 -13.68 -21.53
CA VAL A 302 -12.51 -12.58 -20.97
C VAL A 302 -14.00 -12.75 -21.22
N ALA A 303 -14.42 -13.75 -22.00
CA ALA A 303 -15.82 -13.96 -22.39
C ALA A 303 -16.52 -12.65 -22.78
N SER A 304 -15.88 -11.84 -23.62
CA SER A 304 -16.39 -10.52 -24.00
C SER A 304 -17.46 -10.66 -25.09
N PRO A 305 -18.65 -10.04 -24.92
CA PRO A 305 -19.69 -10.02 -25.96
C PRO A 305 -19.26 -9.17 -27.16
N THR A 306 -18.43 -8.15 -26.92
CA THR A 306 -17.93 -7.21 -27.92
C THR A 306 -16.48 -7.55 -28.30
N PRO A 307 -16.00 -7.09 -29.47
CA PRO A 307 -14.58 -7.17 -29.80
C PRO A 307 -13.73 -6.50 -28.72
N VAL A 308 -12.62 -7.13 -28.35
CA VAL A 308 -11.68 -6.57 -27.37
C VAL A 308 -10.77 -5.59 -28.12
N GLU A 309 -10.76 -4.33 -27.71
CA GLU A 309 -9.76 -3.39 -28.21
C GLU A 309 -8.51 -3.45 -27.33
N CYS A 310 -7.37 -3.66 -27.96
CA CYS A 310 -6.07 -3.67 -27.31
C CYS A 310 -5.31 -2.41 -27.71
N VAL A 311 -4.74 -1.74 -26.72
CA VAL A 311 -3.80 -0.63 -26.92
C VAL A 311 -2.43 -1.09 -26.47
N LEU A 312 -1.52 -1.24 -27.42
CA LEU A 312 -0.12 -1.55 -27.18
C LEU A 312 0.61 -0.21 -27.00
N ARG A 313 0.91 0.15 -25.75
CA ARG A 313 1.65 1.37 -25.40
C ARG A 313 3.14 1.04 -25.32
N PHE A 314 3.96 1.73 -26.10
CA PHE A 314 5.43 1.61 -26.07
C PHE A 314 6.05 2.55 -25.01
N GLY A 315 5.36 2.67 -23.89
CA GLY A 315 5.71 3.46 -22.71
C GLY A 315 4.92 2.96 -21.51
N GLY A 316 5.26 3.44 -20.31
CA GLY A 316 4.55 3.07 -19.08
C GLY A 316 3.11 3.59 -19.04
N LEU A 317 2.34 3.10 -18.07
CA LEU A 317 0.91 3.41 -17.88
C LEU A 317 0.59 4.92 -17.92
N PHE A 318 1.44 5.73 -17.30
CA PHE A 318 1.26 7.19 -17.17
C PHE A 318 2.13 8.00 -18.13
N ASP A 319 2.80 7.36 -19.09
CA ASP A 319 3.54 8.08 -20.12
C ASP A 319 2.57 8.69 -21.13
N THR A 320 2.29 9.99 -20.98
CA THR A 320 1.30 10.70 -21.81
C THR A 320 1.76 10.88 -23.26
N ASP A 321 3.07 10.78 -23.51
CA ASP A 321 3.67 11.05 -24.82
C ASP A 321 4.15 9.77 -25.53
N CYS A 322 3.82 8.58 -25.00
CA CYS A 322 4.27 7.33 -25.57
C CYS A 322 3.55 6.98 -26.89
N PRO A 323 4.24 6.35 -27.86
CA PRO A 323 3.59 5.79 -29.04
C PRO A 323 2.59 4.70 -28.67
N GLU A 324 1.44 4.68 -29.36
CA GLU A 324 0.38 3.69 -29.16
C GLU A 324 0.03 2.99 -30.48
N GLU A 325 -0.25 1.69 -30.40
CA GLU A 325 -0.84 0.91 -31.50
C GLU A 325 -2.16 0.30 -31.06
N PHE A 326 -3.20 0.47 -31.88
CA PHE A 326 -4.56 -0.02 -31.60
C PHE A 326 -4.83 -1.28 -32.42
N VAL A 327 -5.23 -2.35 -31.74
CA VAL A 327 -5.53 -3.65 -32.36
C VAL A 327 -6.88 -4.15 -31.87
N THR A 328 -7.77 -4.55 -32.76
CA THR A 328 -9.05 -5.16 -32.40
C THR A 328 -8.98 -6.68 -32.53
N VAL A 329 -9.34 -7.40 -31.46
CA VAL A 329 -9.47 -8.86 -31.46
C VAL A 329 -10.95 -9.22 -31.53
N ARG A 330 -11.32 -9.93 -32.60
CA ARG A 330 -12.70 -10.23 -32.96
C ARG A 330 -13.14 -11.64 -32.63
#